data_AF-A0A8H7MD35-F1
#
_entry.id   AF-A0A8H7MD35-F1
#
_cell.length_a   1.000
_cell.length_b   1.000
_cell.length_c   1.000
_cell.angle_alpha   90.00
_cell.angle_beta   90.00
_cell.angle_gamma   90.00
#
_symmetry.space_group_name_H-M   'P 1'
#
loop_
_entity.id
_entity.type
_entity.pdbx_description
1 polymer ?
#
loop_
_entity_poly.entity_id
_entity_poly.type
_entity_poly.pdbx_seq_one_letter_code
_entity_poly.pdbx_strand_id
1 'polypeptide(L)'
;MEISDDIDKKPRTDYIDDAVPAPVTQYKLTVPPLVAAMSQEHRIEAEAKLRKKIDTRLLPMIILMYIMNYLDRNNIAAVRLAGLQDELNLSSVQYQTTVSILFVGYVGMQVPSNLFLNKTGKPALYLPTCMIIWGIISGLTGACQNFAGLAACRFFLGFIEAAYFPGCLFFLSSWYTRKELGLRTAVLYSGSLISGAFGGLITAGITSNMDGTHGLRAWRWVFILEGIITVIIAFSAFFILPNFPRTTKWLSEEERQLAVYRLQEDIGEDDWTSAEQQTFFHGLKLALMDVKTWIFTILLLSIVSSASITNFFPSVVKTLGYDNIHTLLLTAPPYVLAVITTFLNAWHADKTGERFWHIVLPLCVGVFAFILAAATHTTGPRYAAMMLMVPGVYTGYVVVLAWISNSMPRPPAKRAAALAFINAISNTSSIYASYMYPQPKSGAQPNLTVPLSVDCATAGLAIIMTVVMRIILGRLNKKLDKGEHVEGAINAVPGEAQERGFRFLV
;
A
#
# COMPACT_ATOMS: atom_id res chain seq x y z
N MET A 1 79.22 11.55 -17.91
CA MET A 1 78.78 10.15 -17.80
C MET A 1 78.80 9.81 -16.32
N GLU A 2 77.82 10.35 -15.59
CA GLU A 2 76.61 9.64 -15.09
C GLU A 2 76.99 8.82 -13.85
N ILE A 3 77.06 9.41 -12.66
CA ILE A 3 76.00 9.82 -11.70
C ILE A 3 75.17 8.62 -11.16
N SER A 4 75.63 8.13 -10.01
CA SER A 4 74.92 7.85 -8.75
C SER A 4 73.71 6.91 -8.74
N ASP A 5 73.96 5.75 -8.13
CA ASP A 5 72.99 4.95 -7.38
C ASP A 5 72.37 5.76 -6.23
N ASP A 6 71.06 6.02 -6.30
CA ASP A 6 70.09 5.91 -5.20
C ASP A 6 68.74 6.40 -5.75
N ILE A 7 67.68 5.59 -5.71
CA ILE A 7 66.26 5.99 -5.63
C ILE A 7 65.37 4.74 -5.44
N ASP A 8 64.81 4.67 -4.23
CA ASP A 8 63.45 4.23 -3.87
C ASP A 8 63.11 2.72 -3.89
N LYS A 9 63.33 2.07 -2.73
CA LYS A 9 62.62 0.85 -2.31
C LYS A 9 61.15 1.18 -2.02
N LYS A 10 60.26 1.05 -3.02
CA LYS A 10 58.84 0.79 -2.79
C LYS A 10 58.57 -0.71 -2.88
N PRO A 11 57.86 -1.33 -1.93
CA PRO A 11 57.44 -2.71 -2.09
C PRO A 11 56.46 -2.77 -3.26
N ARG A 12 56.78 -3.59 -4.26
CA ARG A 12 55.80 -4.07 -5.25
C ARG A 12 54.65 -4.65 -4.43
N THR A 13 53.48 -4.04 -4.55
CA THR A 13 52.22 -4.66 -4.17
C THR A 13 52.11 -5.95 -4.96
N ASP A 14 52.36 -7.07 -4.29
CA ASP A 14 51.91 -8.37 -4.76
C ASP A 14 50.41 -8.25 -5.03
N TYR A 15 50.04 -8.48 -6.28
CA TYR A 15 48.66 -8.64 -6.67
C TYR A 15 48.06 -9.72 -5.76
N ILE A 16 47.16 -9.31 -4.88
CA ILE A 16 46.24 -10.24 -4.24
C ILE A 16 45.48 -10.82 -5.41
N ASP A 17 45.79 -12.07 -5.71
CA ASP A 17 45.05 -12.94 -6.62
C ASP A 17 43.56 -12.67 -6.37
N ASP A 18 42.87 -12.11 -7.36
CA ASP A 18 41.42 -12.00 -7.36
C ASP A 18 40.92 -13.44 -7.33
N ALA A 19 40.83 -13.99 -6.11
CA ALA A 19 40.23 -15.27 -5.85
C ALA A 19 38.81 -15.18 -6.40
N VAL A 20 38.64 -15.75 -7.59
CA VAL A 20 37.35 -16.01 -8.22
C VAL A 20 36.45 -16.49 -7.08
N PRO A 21 35.39 -15.73 -6.72
CA PRO A 21 34.53 -16.14 -5.63
C PRO A 21 34.08 -17.56 -5.95
N ALA A 22 34.28 -18.47 -4.99
CA ALA A 22 33.94 -19.87 -5.11
C ALA A 22 32.55 -19.99 -5.77
N PRO A 23 32.35 -20.91 -6.74
CA PRO A 23 31.08 -21.02 -7.45
C PRO A 23 29.98 -21.15 -6.40
N VAL A 24 29.11 -20.13 -6.35
CA VAL A 24 27.94 -20.11 -5.47
C VAL A 24 27.20 -21.40 -5.76
N THR A 25 27.13 -22.29 -4.78
CA THR A 25 26.47 -23.59 -4.88
C THR A 25 25.11 -23.39 -5.56
N GLN A 26 24.98 -23.85 -6.80
CA GLN A 26 23.74 -23.75 -7.56
C GLN A 26 22.66 -24.49 -6.79
N TYR A 27 21.76 -23.74 -6.13
CA TYR A 27 20.51 -24.31 -5.64
C TYR A 27 19.65 -24.62 -6.87
N LYS A 28 19.85 -25.81 -7.48
CA LYS A 28 18.85 -26.38 -8.39
C LYS A 28 17.57 -26.53 -7.58
N LEU A 29 16.55 -25.77 -7.96
CA LEU A 29 15.19 -25.90 -7.47
C LEU A 29 14.77 -27.37 -7.60
N THR A 30 14.74 -28.09 -6.48
CA THR A 30 14.33 -29.49 -6.48
C THR A 30 12.82 -29.53 -6.44
N VAL A 31 12.21 -30.17 -7.45
CA VAL A 31 10.75 -30.35 -7.48
C VAL A 31 10.38 -31.27 -6.32
N PRO A 32 9.45 -30.87 -5.43
CA PRO A 32 9.01 -31.74 -4.34
C PRO A 32 8.46 -33.07 -4.90
N PRO A 33 8.68 -34.21 -4.22
CA PRO A 33 8.33 -35.53 -4.75
C PRO A 33 6.85 -35.67 -5.15
N LEU A 34 5.94 -35.06 -4.39
CA LEU A 34 4.50 -35.11 -4.68
C LEU A 34 4.14 -34.25 -5.89
N VAL A 35 4.85 -33.14 -6.13
CA VAL A 35 4.63 -32.28 -7.29
C VAL A 35 5.26 -32.90 -8.55
N ALA A 36 6.42 -33.54 -8.41
CA ALA A 36 7.09 -34.25 -9.50
C ALA A 36 6.29 -35.46 -10.00
N ALA A 37 5.46 -36.06 -9.14
CA ALA A 37 4.58 -37.17 -9.49
C ALA A 37 3.31 -36.74 -10.26
N MET A 38 3.02 -35.45 -10.35
CA MET A 38 1.83 -34.95 -11.05
C MET A 38 2.04 -34.85 -12.56
N SER A 39 1.03 -35.23 -13.34
CA SER A 39 0.97 -34.83 -14.75
C SER A 39 0.76 -33.31 -14.87
N GLN A 40 1.17 -32.73 -16.01
CA GLN A 40 1.05 -31.28 -16.23
C GLN A 40 -0.40 -30.79 -16.17
N GLU A 41 -1.36 -31.55 -16.69
CA GLU A 41 -2.79 -31.23 -16.63
C GLU A 41 -3.29 -31.27 -15.18
N HIS A 42 -2.95 -32.32 -14.42
CA HIS A 42 -3.34 -32.44 -13.03
C HIS A 42 -2.77 -31.31 -12.16
N ARG A 43 -1.53 -30.91 -12.44
CA ARG A 43 -0.87 -29.79 -11.77
C ARG A 43 -1.61 -28.47 -11.99
N ILE A 44 -2.02 -28.16 -13.22
CA ILE A 44 -2.77 -26.93 -13.54
C ILE A 44 -4.12 -26.90 -12.79
N GLU A 45 -4.83 -28.03 -12.77
CA GLU A 45 -6.09 -28.14 -12.02
C GLU A 45 -5.89 -28.01 -10.51
N ALA A 46 -4.86 -28.66 -9.96
CA ALA A 46 -4.52 -28.60 -8.54
C ALA A 46 -4.15 -27.16 -8.14
N GLU A 47 -3.37 -26.45 -8.96
CA GLU A 47 -3.04 -25.03 -8.74
C GLU A 47 -4.29 -24.15 -8.80
N ALA A 48 -5.23 -24.39 -9.72
CA ALA A 48 -6.50 -23.66 -9.78
C ALA A 48 -7.37 -23.89 -8.53
N LYS A 49 -7.49 -25.15 -8.06
CA LYS A 49 -8.23 -25.51 -6.84
C LYS A 49 -7.59 -24.88 -5.60
N LEU A 50 -6.27 -24.97 -5.49
CA LEU A 50 -5.49 -24.38 -4.40
C LEU A 50 -5.67 -22.87 -4.35
N ARG A 51 -5.60 -22.17 -5.49
CA ARG A 51 -5.84 -20.72 -5.56
C ARG A 51 -7.21 -20.34 -5.07
N LYS A 52 -8.27 -21.00 -5.54
CA LYS A 52 -9.65 -20.74 -5.08
C LYS A 52 -9.80 -20.97 -3.58
N LYS A 53 -9.15 -22.01 -3.05
CA LYS A 53 -9.13 -22.33 -1.62
C LYS A 53 -8.43 -21.22 -0.80
N ILE A 54 -7.28 -20.73 -1.27
CA ILE A 54 -6.58 -19.60 -0.63
C ILE A 54 -7.43 -18.32 -0.73
N ASP A 55 -7.92 -17.97 -1.93
CA ASP A 55 -8.71 -16.77 -2.20
C ASP A 55 -9.94 -16.70 -1.27
N THR A 56 -10.69 -17.79 -1.14
CA THR A 56 -11.93 -17.86 -0.33
C THR A 56 -11.70 -17.72 1.18
N ARG A 57 -10.53 -18.12 1.69
CA ARG A 57 -10.21 -18.02 3.12
C ARG A 57 -9.49 -16.73 3.47
N LEU A 58 -8.55 -16.30 2.63
CA LEU A 58 -7.62 -15.22 2.94
C LEU A 58 -8.20 -13.85 2.56
N LEU A 59 -8.78 -13.71 1.35
CA LEU A 59 -9.18 -12.39 0.85
C LEU A 59 -10.36 -11.77 1.61
N PRO A 60 -11.48 -12.47 1.89
CA PRO A 60 -12.62 -11.84 2.58
C PRO A 60 -12.24 -11.23 3.92
N MET A 61 -11.42 -11.95 4.70
CA MET A 61 -11.00 -11.49 6.02
C MET A 61 -10.07 -10.28 5.92
N ILE A 62 -9.07 -10.31 5.03
CA ILE A 62 -8.14 -9.20 4.83
C ILE A 62 -8.86 -7.94 4.31
N ILE A 63 -9.82 -8.10 3.39
CA ILE A 63 -10.63 -6.97 2.90
C ILE A 63 -11.45 -6.40 4.05
N LEU A 64 -12.14 -7.24 4.82
CA LEU A 64 -12.97 -6.78 5.94
C LEU A 64 -12.15 -6.03 6.98
N MET A 65 -10.98 -6.56 7.36
CA MET A 65 -10.05 -5.89 8.25
C MET A 65 -9.53 -4.56 7.67
N TYR A 66 -9.32 -4.48 6.35
CA TYR A 66 -8.90 -3.24 5.70
C TYR A 66 -10.01 -2.19 5.58
N ILE A 67 -11.26 -2.64 5.38
CA ILE A 67 -12.45 -1.79 5.47
C ILE A 67 -12.48 -1.14 6.85
N MET A 68 -12.39 -1.93 7.92
CA MET A 68 -12.40 -1.43 9.29
C MET A 68 -11.24 -0.45 9.55
N ASN A 69 -10.03 -0.78 9.09
CA ASN A 69 -8.87 0.11 9.23
C ASN A 69 -9.10 1.49 8.60
N TYR A 70 -9.63 1.54 7.38
CA TYR A 70 -9.92 2.83 6.73
C TYR A 70 -11.15 3.52 7.31
N LEU A 71 -12.08 2.76 7.88
CA LEU A 71 -13.28 3.29 8.51
C LEU A 71 -12.84 4.10 9.74
N ASP A 72 -12.11 3.44 10.67
CA ASP A 72 -11.51 4.06 11.86
C ASP A 72 -10.71 5.34 11.52
N ARG A 73 -9.91 5.30 10.44
CA ARG A 73 -9.11 6.44 9.97
C ARG A 73 -9.96 7.60 9.47
N ASN A 74 -10.89 7.32 8.55
CA ASN A 74 -11.67 8.32 7.84
C ASN A 74 -12.76 8.96 8.69
N ASN A 75 -13.17 8.30 9.77
CA ASN A 75 -14.21 8.79 10.67
C ASN A 75 -13.98 10.20 11.18
N ILE A 76 -12.73 10.61 11.41
CA ILE A 76 -12.45 11.97 11.91
C ILE A 76 -13.00 13.06 11.00
N ALA A 77 -12.92 12.86 9.69
CA ALA A 77 -13.40 13.80 8.71
C ALA A 77 -14.94 13.86 8.69
N ALA A 78 -15.59 12.71 8.89
CA ALA A 78 -17.04 12.62 8.97
C ALA A 78 -17.58 13.20 10.29
N VAL A 79 -16.98 12.84 11.44
CA VAL A 79 -17.41 13.34 12.75
C VAL A 79 -17.08 14.80 12.99
N ARG A 80 -16.18 15.39 12.20
CA ARG A 80 -16.00 16.85 12.17
C ARG A 80 -17.31 17.56 11.87
N LEU A 81 -18.12 17.02 10.95
CA LEU A 81 -19.45 17.55 10.62
C LEU A 81 -20.50 17.25 11.70
N ALA A 82 -20.21 16.32 12.62
CA ALA A 82 -21.06 15.92 13.74
C ALA A 82 -20.74 16.68 15.06
N GLY A 83 -20.03 17.80 14.99
CA GLY A 83 -19.82 18.69 16.14
C GLY A 83 -18.64 18.35 17.05
N LEU A 84 -17.71 17.48 16.62
CA LEU A 84 -16.47 17.17 17.36
C LEU A 84 -15.62 18.43 17.61
N GLN A 85 -15.50 19.29 16.59
CA GLN A 85 -14.67 20.49 16.67
C GLN A 85 -15.24 21.48 17.70
N ASP A 86 -16.57 21.59 17.77
CA ASP A 86 -17.28 22.51 18.66
C ASP A 86 -17.29 22.02 20.11
N GLU A 87 -17.47 20.72 20.37
CA GLU A 87 -17.48 20.20 21.75
C GLU A 87 -16.11 20.33 22.42
N LEU A 88 -15.05 20.03 21.67
CA LEU A 88 -13.68 20.03 22.19
C LEU A 88 -13.01 21.42 22.08
N ASN A 89 -13.74 22.44 21.62
CA ASN A 89 -13.25 23.81 21.39
C ASN A 89 -11.93 23.84 20.58
N LEU A 90 -11.86 23.04 19.52
CA LEU A 90 -10.64 22.90 18.72
C LEU A 90 -10.54 24.02 17.67
N SER A 91 -9.38 24.68 17.64
CA SER A 91 -9.03 25.53 16.50
C SER A 91 -8.86 24.70 15.22
N SER A 92 -9.02 25.32 14.06
CA SER A 92 -8.80 24.64 12.77
C SER A 92 -7.40 24.03 12.66
N VAL A 93 -6.39 24.71 13.21
CA VAL A 93 -5.00 24.23 13.23
C VAL A 93 -4.85 23.01 14.16
N GLN A 94 -5.49 23.03 15.33
CA GLN A 94 -5.49 21.88 16.24
C GLN A 94 -6.17 20.67 15.60
N TYR A 95 -7.34 20.83 14.97
CA TYR A 95 -7.99 19.75 14.24
C TYR A 95 -7.09 19.17 13.13
N GLN A 96 -6.47 20.03 12.32
CA GLN A 96 -5.54 19.58 11.26
C GLN A 96 -4.33 18.84 11.85
N THR A 97 -3.82 19.30 12.99
CA THR A 97 -2.73 18.64 13.72
C THR A 97 -3.14 17.25 14.22
N THR A 98 -4.39 17.08 14.66
CA THR A 98 -4.94 15.78 15.06
C THR A 98 -5.03 14.81 13.88
N VAL A 99 -5.34 15.30 12.67
CA VAL A 99 -5.33 14.47 11.44
C VAL A 99 -3.89 14.09 11.06
N SER A 100 -2.96 15.05 11.10
CA SER A 100 -1.58 14.83 10.65
C SER A 100 -0.75 13.96 11.59
N ILE A 101 -0.96 14.06 12.91
CA ILE A 101 -0.16 13.31 13.91
C ILE A 101 -0.33 11.78 13.80
N LEU A 102 -1.46 11.31 13.27
CA LEU A 102 -1.68 9.90 12.93
C LEU A 102 -0.62 9.42 11.94
N PHE A 103 -0.37 10.20 10.89
CA PHE A 103 0.62 9.84 9.86
C PHE A 103 2.05 9.90 10.39
N VAL A 104 2.34 10.74 11.39
CA VAL A 104 3.65 10.76 12.07
C VAL A 104 3.91 9.43 12.78
N GLY A 105 2.95 8.95 13.57
CA GLY A 105 3.05 7.62 14.21
C GLY A 105 3.11 6.50 13.18
N TYR A 106 2.32 6.61 12.11
CA TYR A 106 2.27 5.63 11.02
C TYR A 106 3.62 5.47 10.33
N VAL A 107 4.24 6.57 9.89
CA VAL A 107 5.56 6.56 9.24
C VAL A 107 6.64 5.98 10.15
N GLY A 108 6.62 6.33 11.44
CA GLY A 108 7.59 5.84 12.41
C GLY A 108 7.56 4.33 12.62
N MET A 109 6.37 3.71 12.62
CA MET A 109 6.21 2.29 12.94
C MET A 109 6.05 1.38 11.72
N GLN A 110 5.86 1.93 10.52
CA GLN A 110 5.61 1.13 9.33
C GLN A 110 6.79 0.20 8.97
N VAL A 111 8.01 0.74 9.04
CA VAL A 111 9.24 -0.01 8.76
C VAL A 111 9.55 -1.02 9.88
N PRO A 112 9.59 -0.63 11.18
CA PRO A 112 9.82 -1.58 12.27
C PRO A 112 8.76 -2.68 12.40
N SER A 113 7.49 -2.37 12.16
CA SER A 113 6.42 -3.36 12.27
C SER A 113 6.57 -4.46 11.22
N ASN A 114 6.93 -4.12 9.98
CA ASN A 114 7.10 -5.13 8.94
C ASN A 114 8.28 -6.08 9.27
N LEU A 115 9.32 -5.56 9.92
CA LEU A 115 10.40 -6.37 10.47
C LEU A 115 9.90 -7.36 11.53
N PHE A 116 9.05 -6.89 12.44
CA PHE A 116 8.49 -7.75 13.48
C PHE A 116 7.59 -8.86 12.90
N LEU A 117 6.77 -8.54 11.89
CA LEU A 117 5.96 -9.53 11.18
C LEU A 117 6.81 -10.61 10.50
N ASN A 118 7.87 -10.20 9.80
CA ASN A 118 8.77 -11.16 9.14
C ASN A 118 9.49 -12.05 10.15
N LYS A 119 9.97 -11.47 11.26
CA LYS A 119 10.67 -12.22 12.33
C LYS A 119 9.74 -13.19 13.06
N THR A 120 8.50 -12.79 13.32
CA THR A 120 7.53 -13.64 14.04
C THR A 120 6.99 -14.79 13.21
N GLY A 121 6.97 -14.67 11.88
CA GLY A 121 6.58 -15.77 10.98
C GLY A 121 5.12 -16.22 11.11
N LYS A 122 4.29 -15.46 11.83
CA LYS A 122 2.90 -15.81 12.21
C LYS A 122 1.94 -14.66 11.94
N PRO A 123 1.64 -14.35 10.66
CA PRO A 123 0.77 -13.24 10.27
C PRO A 123 -0.64 -13.37 10.85
N ALA A 124 -1.15 -14.60 11.00
CA ALA A 124 -2.48 -14.87 11.56
C ALA A 124 -2.61 -14.50 13.05
N LEU A 125 -1.50 -14.35 13.77
CA LEU A 125 -1.52 -13.84 15.14
C LEU A 125 -1.20 -12.35 15.20
N TYR A 126 -0.23 -11.91 14.42
CA TYR A 126 0.25 -10.53 14.47
C TYR A 126 -0.80 -9.52 13.97
N LEU A 127 -1.36 -9.72 12.78
CA LEU A 127 -2.28 -8.76 12.17
C LEU A 127 -3.56 -8.59 13.01
N PRO A 128 -4.21 -9.65 13.51
CA PRO A 128 -5.37 -9.50 14.39
C PRO A 128 -5.05 -8.90 15.75
N THR A 129 -3.87 -9.18 16.33
CA THR A 129 -3.45 -8.56 17.60
C THR A 129 -3.29 -7.05 17.45
N CYS A 130 -2.64 -6.59 16.37
CA CYS A 130 -2.59 -5.17 16.05
C CYS A 130 -4.01 -4.60 15.87
N MET A 131 -4.92 -5.35 15.24
CA MET A 131 -6.31 -4.93 15.04
C MET A 131 -7.10 -4.75 16.33
N ILE A 132 -6.94 -5.66 17.29
CA ILE A 132 -7.56 -5.51 18.61
C ILE A 132 -7.04 -4.24 19.29
N ILE A 133 -5.73 -4.02 19.29
CA ILE A 133 -5.12 -2.88 19.95
C ILE A 133 -5.59 -1.56 19.30
N TRP A 134 -5.58 -1.45 17.96
CA TRP A 134 -6.05 -0.23 17.31
C TRP A 134 -7.57 -0.04 17.47
N GLY A 135 -8.37 -1.12 17.47
CA GLY A 135 -9.82 -1.04 17.68
C GLY A 135 -10.17 -0.51 19.07
N ILE A 136 -9.43 -0.95 20.10
CA ILE A 136 -9.56 -0.41 21.46
C ILE A 136 -9.19 1.07 21.49
N ILE A 137 -8.06 1.47 20.88
CA ILE A 137 -7.63 2.88 20.83
C ILE A 137 -8.64 3.75 20.06
N SER A 138 -9.20 3.22 18.96
CA SER A 138 -10.27 3.88 18.19
C SER A 138 -11.48 4.15 19.09
N GLY A 139 -11.97 3.13 19.80
CA GLY A 139 -13.06 3.28 20.77
C GLY A 139 -12.77 4.28 21.89
N LEU A 140 -11.55 4.28 22.42
CA LEU A 140 -11.10 5.24 23.44
C LEU A 140 -11.09 6.70 22.95
N THR A 141 -11.04 6.93 21.63
CA THR A 141 -11.16 8.28 21.05
C THR A 141 -12.49 8.93 21.42
N GLY A 142 -13.57 8.13 21.55
CA GLY A 142 -14.87 8.60 22.02
C GLY A 142 -14.86 9.12 23.46
N ALA A 143 -13.86 8.78 24.28
CA ALA A 143 -13.71 9.24 25.66
C ALA A 143 -12.85 10.51 25.80
N CYS A 144 -12.22 11.00 24.72
CA CYS A 144 -11.38 12.20 24.76
C CYS A 144 -12.18 13.45 25.15
N GLN A 145 -11.58 14.33 25.96
CA GLN A 145 -12.21 15.56 26.45
C GLN A 145 -11.46 16.85 26.04
N ASN A 146 -10.29 16.71 25.41
CA ASN A 146 -9.47 17.85 25.02
C ASN A 146 -8.56 17.49 23.83
N PHE A 147 -7.91 18.51 23.28
CA PHE A 147 -6.95 18.37 22.18
C PHE A 147 -5.82 17.37 22.47
N ALA A 148 -5.22 17.43 23.67
CA ALA A 148 -4.08 16.60 24.01
C ALA A 148 -4.43 15.11 24.04
N GLY A 149 -5.56 14.74 24.65
CA GLY A 149 -6.07 13.37 24.67
C GLY A 149 -6.39 12.86 23.27
N LEU A 150 -7.02 13.70 22.44
CA LEU A 150 -7.35 13.36 21.06
C LEU A 150 -6.09 13.16 20.20
N ALA A 151 -5.09 14.05 20.34
CA ALA A 151 -3.81 13.96 19.64
C ALA A 151 -3.01 12.72 20.05
N ALA A 152 -2.99 12.38 21.35
CA ALA A 152 -2.33 11.19 21.86
C ALA A 152 -2.98 9.91 21.32
N CYS A 153 -4.31 9.78 21.40
CA CYS A 153 -5.04 8.63 20.84
C CYS A 153 -4.73 8.46 19.35
N ARG A 154 -4.68 9.56 18.60
CA ARG A 154 -4.40 9.57 17.16
C ARG A 154 -2.99 9.15 16.81
N PHE A 155 -1.99 9.60 17.58
CA PHE A 155 -0.61 9.19 17.40
C PHE A 155 -0.47 7.68 17.61
N PHE A 156 -0.98 7.15 18.72
CA PHE A 156 -0.89 5.71 19.03
C PHE A 156 -1.71 4.85 18.07
N LEU A 157 -2.87 5.34 17.62
CA LEU A 157 -3.65 4.67 16.59
C LEU A 157 -2.83 4.55 15.30
N GLY A 158 -2.22 5.64 14.82
CA GLY A 158 -1.33 5.61 13.66
C GLY A 158 -0.12 4.68 13.85
N PHE A 159 0.48 4.70 15.03
CA PHE A 159 1.61 3.83 15.40
C PHE A 159 1.26 2.34 15.27
N ILE A 160 0.09 1.91 15.76
CA ILE A 160 -0.32 0.50 15.70
C ILE A 160 -0.84 0.10 14.32
N GLU A 161 -1.61 0.98 13.65
CA GLU A 161 -2.14 0.73 12.31
C GLU A 161 -1.06 0.57 11.23
N ALA A 162 0.12 1.17 11.43
CA ALA A 162 1.26 1.12 10.53
C ALA A 162 1.63 -0.31 10.09
N ALA A 163 1.34 -1.27 10.96
CA ALA A 163 1.60 -2.68 10.75
C ALA A 163 0.80 -3.31 9.62
N TYR A 164 -0.43 -2.85 9.43
CA TYR A 164 -1.45 -3.64 8.76
C TYR A 164 -1.23 -3.68 7.25
N PHE A 165 -1.20 -2.52 6.59
CA PHE A 165 -1.14 -2.44 5.14
C PHE A 165 0.13 -3.07 4.51
N PRO A 166 1.37 -2.68 4.90
CA PRO A 166 2.56 -3.32 4.34
C PRO A 166 2.64 -4.80 4.74
N GLY A 167 2.14 -5.16 5.93
CA GLY A 167 2.06 -6.54 6.38
C GLY A 167 1.13 -7.38 5.51
N CYS A 168 -0.02 -6.83 5.10
CA CYS A 168 -0.94 -7.47 4.17
C CYS A 168 -0.34 -7.62 2.76
N LEU A 169 0.33 -6.59 2.24
CA LEU A 169 1.02 -6.69 0.95
C LEU A 169 2.11 -7.78 0.96
N PHE A 170 2.90 -7.81 2.03
CA PHE A 170 3.90 -8.86 2.22
C PHE A 170 3.25 -10.24 2.34
N PHE A 171 2.18 -10.34 3.10
CA PHE A 171 1.43 -11.58 3.30
C PHE A 171 0.81 -12.08 1.98
N LEU A 172 0.24 -11.21 1.16
CA LEU A 172 -0.24 -11.54 -0.19
C LEU A 172 0.92 -11.99 -1.09
N SER A 173 2.06 -11.30 -1.06
CA SER A 173 3.23 -11.67 -1.87
C SER A 173 3.79 -13.05 -1.50
N SER A 174 3.53 -13.52 -0.28
CA SER A 174 3.96 -14.83 0.21
C SER A 174 2.99 -15.96 -0.16
N TRP A 175 1.83 -15.63 -0.73
CA TRP A 175 0.79 -16.59 -1.10
C TRP A 175 0.53 -16.63 -2.60
N TYR A 176 0.78 -15.54 -3.34
CA TYR A 176 0.43 -15.38 -4.75
C TYR A 176 1.65 -15.13 -5.63
N THR A 177 1.60 -15.63 -6.87
CA THR A 177 2.63 -15.38 -7.90
C THR A 177 2.52 -13.95 -8.45
N ARG A 178 3.55 -13.48 -9.16
CA ARG A 178 3.61 -12.12 -9.75
C ARG A 178 2.45 -11.82 -10.71
N LYS A 179 1.96 -12.85 -11.41
CA LYS A 179 0.79 -12.76 -12.32
C LYS A 179 -0.54 -12.68 -11.57
N GLU A 180 -0.59 -13.15 -10.32
CA GLU A 180 -1.81 -13.21 -9.51
C GLU A 180 -1.91 -12.03 -8.53
N LEU A 181 -0.76 -11.48 -8.13
CA LEU A 181 -0.63 -10.52 -7.03
C LEU A 181 -1.34 -9.18 -7.31
N GLY A 182 -1.34 -8.68 -8.55
CA GLY A 182 -1.92 -7.38 -8.88
C GLY A 182 -3.43 -7.32 -8.60
N LEU A 183 -4.18 -8.31 -9.10
CA LEU A 183 -5.61 -8.43 -8.88
C LEU A 183 -5.94 -8.57 -7.39
N ARG A 184 -5.17 -9.38 -6.63
CA ARG A 184 -5.41 -9.54 -5.19
C ARG A 184 -5.03 -8.29 -4.39
N THR A 185 -4.05 -7.52 -4.86
CA THR A 185 -3.74 -6.20 -4.31
C THR A 185 -4.87 -5.22 -4.56
N ALA A 186 -5.49 -5.26 -5.75
CA ALA A 186 -6.69 -4.48 -6.06
C ALA A 186 -7.90 -4.88 -5.21
N VAL A 187 -8.09 -6.19 -4.99
CA VAL A 187 -9.10 -6.73 -4.07
C VAL A 187 -8.89 -6.16 -2.66
N LEU A 188 -7.68 -6.27 -2.10
CA LEU A 188 -7.35 -5.69 -0.81
C LEU A 188 -7.66 -4.19 -0.80
N TYR A 189 -7.13 -3.45 -1.79
CA TYR A 189 -7.25 -2.00 -1.80
C TYR A 189 -8.70 -1.52 -1.99
N SER A 190 -9.57 -2.32 -2.62
CA SER A 190 -11.00 -1.99 -2.73
C SER A 190 -11.65 -1.82 -1.36
N GLY A 191 -11.12 -2.43 -0.29
CA GLY A 191 -11.61 -2.22 1.07
C GLY A 191 -11.50 -0.76 1.54
N SER A 192 -10.43 -0.03 1.18
CA SER A 192 -10.32 1.39 1.52
C SER A 192 -11.34 2.25 0.78
N LEU A 193 -11.57 1.93 -0.50
CA LEU A 193 -12.54 2.63 -1.34
C LEU A 193 -13.98 2.36 -0.88
N ILE A 194 -14.31 1.11 -0.53
CA ILE A 194 -15.61 0.73 0.05
C ILE A 194 -15.82 1.46 1.38
N SER A 195 -14.80 1.51 2.24
CA SER A 195 -14.85 2.27 3.48
C SER A 195 -15.09 3.76 3.22
N GLY A 196 -14.45 4.36 2.21
CA GLY A 196 -14.73 5.73 1.77
C GLY A 196 -16.17 5.94 1.30
N ALA A 197 -16.75 4.97 0.59
CA ALA A 197 -18.13 5.03 0.09
C ALA A 197 -19.18 4.97 1.21
N PHE A 198 -19.01 4.06 2.17
CA PHE A 198 -20.02 3.75 3.17
C PHE A 198 -19.75 4.34 4.55
N GLY A 199 -18.51 4.70 4.88
CA GLY A 199 -18.14 5.23 6.20
C GLY A 199 -18.88 6.54 6.53
N GLY A 200 -18.99 7.44 5.54
CA GLY A 200 -19.79 8.66 5.69
C GLY A 200 -21.28 8.38 5.96
N LEU A 201 -21.84 7.33 5.34
CA LEU A 201 -23.24 6.92 5.53
C LEU A 201 -23.47 6.30 6.90
N ILE A 202 -22.55 5.46 7.37
CA ILE A 202 -22.58 4.88 8.72
C ILE A 202 -22.52 6.01 9.75
N THR A 203 -21.58 6.95 9.60
CA THR A 203 -21.47 8.12 10.47
C THR A 203 -22.75 8.97 10.44
N ALA A 204 -23.34 9.21 9.26
CA ALA A 204 -24.59 9.95 9.15
C ALA A 204 -25.74 9.27 9.89
N GLY A 205 -25.91 7.95 9.70
CA GLY A 205 -26.96 7.18 10.35
C GLY A 205 -26.84 7.15 11.88
N ILE A 206 -25.61 7.06 12.41
CA ILE A 206 -25.35 7.17 13.84
C ILE A 206 -25.64 8.60 14.32
N THR A 207 -25.17 9.60 13.58
CA THR A 207 -25.30 11.00 13.98
C THR A 207 -26.75 11.48 14.02
N SER A 208 -27.58 11.03 13.08
CA SER A 208 -28.99 11.41 13.04
C SER A 208 -29.84 10.79 14.16
N ASN A 209 -29.43 9.63 14.71
CA ASN A 209 -30.27 8.85 15.63
C ASN A 209 -29.75 8.80 17.07
N MET A 210 -28.46 9.08 17.30
CA MET A 210 -27.80 8.86 18.59
C MET A 210 -27.30 10.13 19.26
N ASP A 211 -27.62 11.32 18.74
CA ASP A 211 -27.23 12.57 19.40
C ASP A 211 -27.99 12.77 20.72
N GLY A 212 -27.25 12.99 21.82
CA GLY A 212 -27.80 13.13 23.17
C GLY A 212 -28.16 11.80 23.85
N THR A 213 -28.00 10.65 23.18
CA THR A 213 -28.27 9.34 23.80
C THR A 213 -27.25 9.07 24.91
N HIS A 214 -27.77 8.69 26.09
CA HIS A 214 -26.99 8.57 27.34
C HIS A 214 -26.15 9.80 27.70
N GLY A 215 -26.54 11.00 27.25
CA GLY A 215 -25.82 12.25 27.54
C GLY A 215 -24.53 12.43 26.73
N LEU A 216 -24.27 11.59 25.73
CA LEU A 216 -23.12 11.70 24.83
C LEU A 216 -23.55 12.29 23.49
N ARG A 217 -22.69 13.11 22.89
CA ARG A 217 -22.88 13.54 21.50
C ARG A 217 -22.68 12.38 20.53
N ALA A 218 -23.38 12.46 19.41
CA ALA A 218 -23.35 11.48 18.33
C ALA A 218 -21.94 11.04 17.90
N TRP A 219 -20.98 11.97 17.79
CA TRP A 219 -19.63 11.64 17.31
C TRP A 219 -18.87 10.65 18.22
N ARG A 220 -19.17 10.64 19.52
CA ARG A 220 -18.54 9.72 20.47
C ARG A 220 -19.01 8.28 20.21
N TRP A 221 -20.30 8.13 19.89
CA TRP A 221 -20.89 6.83 19.55
C TRP A 221 -20.32 6.23 18.27
N VAL A 222 -19.98 7.06 17.29
CA VAL A 222 -19.31 6.61 16.05
C VAL A 222 -18.05 5.82 16.39
N PHE A 223 -17.11 6.43 17.14
CA PHE A 223 -15.88 5.77 17.55
C PHE A 223 -16.09 4.54 18.44
N ILE A 224 -17.02 4.61 19.39
CA ILE A 224 -17.28 3.50 20.32
C ILE A 224 -17.82 2.28 19.58
N LEU A 225 -18.84 2.45 18.74
CA LEU A 225 -19.48 1.35 18.01
C LEU A 225 -18.53 0.73 17.00
N GLU A 226 -17.82 1.55 16.24
CA GLU A 226 -16.90 1.07 15.22
C GLU A 226 -15.69 0.38 15.85
N GLY A 227 -15.14 0.91 16.96
CA GLY A 227 -14.10 0.26 17.73
C GLY A 227 -14.52 -1.13 18.25
N ILE A 228 -15.75 -1.26 18.76
CA ILE A 228 -16.30 -2.56 19.21
C ILE A 228 -16.39 -3.55 18.04
N ILE A 229 -16.95 -3.11 16.90
CA ILE A 229 -17.08 -3.95 15.71
C ILE A 229 -15.70 -4.38 15.19
N THR A 230 -14.72 -3.47 15.17
CA THR A 230 -13.32 -3.74 14.81
C THR A 230 -12.74 -4.85 15.69
N VAL A 231 -12.92 -4.77 17.01
CA VAL A 231 -12.42 -5.79 17.95
C VAL A 231 -13.09 -7.15 17.74
N ILE A 232 -14.42 -7.19 17.53
CA ILE A 232 -15.15 -8.44 17.26
C ILE A 232 -14.63 -9.11 15.98
N ILE A 233 -14.47 -8.33 14.91
CA ILE A 233 -13.93 -8.81 13.64
C ILE A 233 -12.50 -9.32 13.84
N ALA A 234 -11.66 -8.61 14.59
CA ALA A 234 -10.30 -9.04 14.89
C ALA A 234 -10.24 -10.39 15.61
N PHE A 235 -11.14 -10.64 16.57
CA PHE A 235 -11.23 -11.94 17.23
C PHE A 235 -11.57 -13.07 16.26
N SER A 236 -12.50 -12.84 15.32
CA SER A 236 -12.81 -13.82 14.27
C SER A 236 -11.63 -14.09 13.34
N ALA A 237 -10.78 -13.08 13.12
CA ALA A 237 -9.62 -13.16 12.23
C ALA A 237 -8.59 -14.20 12.70
N PHE A 238 -8.43 -14.42 14.01
CA PHE A 238 -7.52 -15.43 14.56
C PHE A 238 -7.85 -16.85 14.11
N PHE A 239 -9.13 -17.15 13.85
CA PHE A 239 -9.58 -18.47 13.43
C PHE A 239 -9.60 -18.61 11.90
N ILE A 240 -9.79 -17.50 11.18
CA ILE A 240 -9.96 -17.49 9.73
C ILE A 240 -8.61 -17.34 9.01
N LEU A 241 -7.73 -16.42 9.43
CA LEU A 241 -6.48 -16.15 8.73
C LEU A 241 -5.51 -17.33 8.77
N PRO A 242 -4.94 -17.75 7.62
CA PRO A 242 -3.89 -18.76 7.62
C PRO A 242 -2.52 -18.15 7.98
N ASN A 243 -1.59 -18.97 8.48
CA ASN A 243 -0.18 -18.58 8.57
C ASN A 243 0.51 -18.72 7.21
N PHE A 244 1.83 -18.50 7.10
CA PHE A 244 2.55 -18.68 5.83
C PHE A 244 2.40 -20.10 5.26
N PRO A 245 2.59 -20.30 3.94
CA PRO A 245 2.47 -21.62 3.30
C PRO A 245 3.23 -22.73 4.02
N ARG A 246 4.43 -22.43 4.56
CA ARG A 246 5.26 -23.41 5.28
C ARG A 246 4.75 -23.77 6.68
N THR A 247 4.08 -22.83 7.35
CA THR A 247 3.70 -22.94 8.78
C THR A 247 2.22 -23.18 9.00
N THR A 248 1.41 -23.16 7.94
CA THR A 248 -0.02 -23.45 8.02
C THR A 248 -0.29 -24.94 8.26
N LYS A 249 -1.28 -25.24 9.11
CA LYS A 249 -1.73 -26.62 9.41
C LYS A 249 -2.97 -27.04 8.62
N TRP A 250 -3.53 -26.13 7.83
CA TRP A 250 -4.82 -26.33 7.17
C TRP A 250 -4.72 -26.94 5.76
N LEU A 251 -3.57 -26.79 5.10
CA LEU A 251 -3.33 -27.42 3.81
C LEU A 251 -2.89 -28.88 4.01
N SER A 252 -3.30 -29.74 3.09
CA SER A 252 -2.70 -31.07 2.96
C SER A 252 -1.21 -30.96 2.60
N GLU A 253 -0.44 -32.01 2.83
CA GLU A 253 1.00 -31.99 2.53
C GLU A 253 1.28 -31.75 1.04
N GLU A 254 0.46 -32.32 0.17
CA GLU A 254 0.50 -32.11 -1.28
C GLU A 254 0.23 -30.65 -1.65
N GLU A 255 -0.87 -30.07 -1.14
CA GLU A 255 -1.22 -28.67 -1.36
C GLU A 255 -0.14 -27.71 -0.82
N ARG A 256 0.48 -28.07 0.32
CA ARG A 256 1.55 -27.29 0.94
C ARG A 256 2.81 -27.28 0.06
N GLN A 257 3.22 -28.45 -0.42
CA GLN A 257 4.36 -28.57 -1.34
C GLN A 257 4.09 -27.81 -2.65
N LEU A 258 2.88 -27.92 -3.21
CA LEU A 258 2.48 -27.17 -4.40
C LEU A 258 2.45 -25.65 -4.16
N ALA A 259 1.95 -25.20 -3.00
CA ALA A 259 1.91 -23.79 -2.63
C ALA A 259 3.30 -23.17 -2.52
N VAL A 260 4.26 -23.89 -1.94
CA VAL A 260 5.64 -23.43 -1.80
C VAL A 260 6.34 -23.49 -3.15
N TYR A 261 6.23 -24.61 -3.88
CA TYR A 261 6.94 -24.81 -5.14
C TYR A 261 6.51 -23.83 -6.23
N ARG A 262 5.21 -23.53 -6.38
CA ARG A 262 4.74 -22.55 -7.38
C ARG A 262 5.33 -21.15 -7.19
N LEU A 263 5.58 -20.76 -5.93
CA LEU A 263 6.18 -19.48 -5.59
C LEU A 263 7.69 -19.52 -5.87
N GLN A 264 8.37 -20.61 -5.49
CA GLN A 264 9.78 -20.81 -5.79
C GLN A 264 10.04 -20.87 -7.31
N GLU A 265 9.14 -21.49 -8.09
CA GLU A 265 9.24 -21.58 -9.56
C GLU A 265 9.06 -20.20 -10.21
N ASP A 266 8.09 -19.40 -9.75
CA ASP A 266 7.88 -18.03 -10.25
C ASP A 266 9.04 -17.08 -9.87
N ILE A 267 9.66 -17.30 -8.70
CA ILE A 267 10.70 -16.41 -8.15
C ILE A 267 12.11 -16.89 -8.54
N GLY A 268 12.30 -18.17 -8.84
CA GLY A 268 13.55 -18.79 -9.27
C GLY A 268 14.58 -19.06 -8.17
N GLU A 269 14.23 -18.81 -6.90
CA GLU A 269 15.00 -19.08 -5.68
C GLU A 269 14.05 -19.16 -4.47
N ASP A 270 14.52 -19.76 -3.39
CA ASP A 270 13.70 -19.99 -2.21
C ASP A 270 13.51 -18.69 -1.39
N ASP A 271 12.26 -18.28 -1.13
CA ASP A 271 11.91 -17.01 -0.47
C ASP A 271 12.39 -16.92 1.00
N TRP A 272 13.03 -17.97 1.53
CA TRP A 272 13.47 -18.07 2.92
C TRP A 272 14.81 -18.84 3.04
N THR A 273 15.91 -18.10 3.16
CA THR A 273 17.25 -18.64 3.47
C THR A 273 17.62 -18.33 4.92
N SER A 274 16.92 -18.97 5.86
CA SER A 274 17.21 -18.92 7.32
C SER A 274 17.11 -17.52 7.98
N ALA A 275 16.57 -17.47 9.20
CA ALA A 275 16.44 -16.22 9.96
C ALA A 275 17.78 -15.51 10.25
N GLU A 276 18.91 -16.24 10.12
CA GLU A 276 20.26 -15.78 10.46
C GLU A 276 21.03 -15.09 9.32
N GLN A 277 20.62 -15.23 8.04
CA GLN A 277 21.36 -14.64 6.90
C GLN A 277 20.72 -13.37 6.30
N GLN A 278 19.57 -12.90 6.81
CA GLN A 278 18.88 -11.70 6.28
C GLN A 278 18.62 -10.65 7.36
N THR A 279 19.66 -9.95 7.81
CA THR A 279 19.49 -8.78 8.67
C THR A 279 18.74 -7.69 7.89
N PHE A 280 17.58 -7.25 8.36
CA PHE A 280 16.77 -6.23 7.68
C PHE A 280 17.52 -4.92 7.39
N PHE A 281 18.48 -4.54 8.23
CA PHE A 281 19.37 -3.40 7.96
C PHE A 281 20.16 -3.59 6.65
N HIS A 282 20.55 -4.81 6.33
CA HIS A 282 21.16 -5.13 5.04
C HIS A 282 20.13 -4.99 3.91
N GLY A 283 18.91 -5.52 4.08
CA GLY A 283 17.81 -5.36 3.11
C GLY A 283 17.43 -3.89 2.86
N LEU A 284 17.35 -3.08 3.92
CA LEU A 284 17.08 -1.64 3.86
C LEU A 284 18.23 -0.90 3.19
N LYS A 285 19.49 -1.21 3.53
CA LYS A 285 20.66 -0.64 2.84
C LYS A 285 20.62 -0.93 1.35
N LEU A 286 20.36 -2.19 0.96
CA LEU A 286 20.21 -2.57 -0.44
C LEU A 286 19.04 -1.85 -1.13
N ALA A 287 17.93 -1.62 -0.42
CA ALA A 287 16.77 -0.91 -0.95
C ALA A 287 17.09 0.57 -1.20
N LEU A 288 17.78 1.22 -0.26
CA LEU A 288 18.15 2.63 -0.35
C LEU A 288 19.24 2.90 -1.40
N MET A 289 20.12 1.93 -1.67
CA MET A 289 21.12 2.01 -2.74
C MET A 289 20.51 1.81 -4.14
N ASP A 290 19.28 1.30 -4.24
CA ASP A 290 18.63 1.06 -5.52
C ASP A 290 17.91 2.32 -6.02
N VAL A 291 18.36 2.86 -7.16
CA VAL A 291 17.76 4.02 -7.82
C VAL A 291 16.27 3.84 -8.12
N LYS A 292 15.83 2.61 -8.42
CA LYS A 292 14.43 2.29 -8.69
C LYS A 292 13.55 2.56 -7.47
N THR A 293 14.07 2.34 -6.25
CA THR A 293 13.35 2.61 -5.00
C THR A 293 13.00 4.09 -4.92
N TRP A 294 13.93 5.00 -5.19
CA TRP A 294 13.69 6.44 -5.12
C TRP A 294 12.71 6.93 -6.19
N ILE A 295 12.79 6.38 -7.40
CA ILE A 295 11.85 6.68 -8.47
C ILE A 295 10.43 6.26 -8.07
N PHE A 296 10.28 5.05 -7.53
CA PHE A 296 9.00 4.58 -7.01
C PHE A 296 8.53 5.36 -5.78
N THR A 297 9.44 5.81 -4.92
CA THR A 297 9.11 6.69 -3.79
C THR A 297 8.50 8.00 -4.27
N ILE A 298 9.15 8.68 -5.24
CA ILE A 298 8.61 9.94 -5.77
C ILE A 298 7.29 9.67 -6.50
N LEU A 299 7.22 8.62 -7.33
CA LEU A 299 6.00 8.23 -8.03
C LEU A 299 4.83 8.01 -7.07
N LEU A 300 5.02 7.18 -6.04
CA LEU A 300 3.95 6.86 -5.10
C LEU A 300 3.63 8.05 -4.19
N LEU A 301 4.62 8.84 -3.77
CA LEU A 301 4.42 10.09 -3.02
C LEU A 301 3.56 11.08 -3.81
N SER A 302 3.84 11.23 -5.11
CA SER A 302 3.08 12.08 -6.01
C SER A 302 1.62 11.62 -6.13
N ILE A 303 1.38 10.32 -6.31
CA ILE A 303 0.01 9.79 -6.39
C ILE A 303 -0.73 9.92 -5.05
N VAL A 304 -0.10 9.62 -3.91
CA VAL A 304 -0.73 9.76 -2.59
C VAL A 304 -1.01 11.23 -2.28
N SER A 305 -0.15 12.16 -2.71
CA SER A 305 -0.39 13.59 -2.62
C SER A 305 -1.65 13.99 -3.40
N SER A 306 -1.77 13.58 -4.67
CA SER A 306 -2.98 13.82 -5.45
C SER A 306 -4.23 13.13 -4.88
N ALA A 307 -4.05 11.99 -4.20
CA ALA A 307 -5.13 11.26 -3.55
C ALA A 307 -5.60 11.92 -2.24
N SER A 308 -4.87 12.92 -1.73
CA SER A 308 -5.15 13.56 -0.45
C SER A 308 -6.52 14.26 -0.39
N ILE A 309 -7.08 14.60 -1.55
CA ILE A 309 -8.46 15.05 -1.74
C ILE A 309 -9.48 14.16 -1.02
N THR A 310 -9.21 12.85 -0.90
CA THR A 310 -10.11 11.89 -0.25
C THR A 310 -10.31 12.11 1.24
N ASN A 311 -9.25 12.53 1.94
CA ASN A 311 -9.29 12.83 3.37
C ASN A 311 -10.28 13.97 3.68
N PHE A 312 -10.55 14.82 2.69
CA PHE A 312 -11.43 15.98 2.81
C PHE A 312 -12.61 15.92 1.83
N PHE A 313 -12.87 14.75 1.24
CA PHE A 313 -13.86 14.61 0.18
C PHE A 313 -15.27 15.03 0.60
N PRO A 314 -15.77 14.70 1.80
CA PRO A 314 -17.07 15.21 2.26
C PRO A 314 -17.12 16.74 2.32
N SER A 315 -16.01 17.39 2.70
CA SER A 315 -15.92 18.86 2.71
C SER A 315 -15.90 19.44 1.30
N VAL A 316 -15.28 18.75 0.35
CA VAL A 316 -15.26 19.12 -1.07
C VAL A 316 -16.66 18.99 -1.67
N VAL A 317 -17.36 17.89 -1.42
CA VAL A 317 -18.75 17.70 -1.88
C VAL A 317 -19.70 18.70 -1.20
N LYS A 318 -19.45 19.07 0.07
CA LYS A 318 -20.25 20.08 0.78
C LYS A 318 -20.26 21.43 0.08
N THR A 319 -19.23 21.76 -0.69
CA THR A 319 -19.18 23.01 -1.49
C THR A 319 -20.24 23.08 -2.60
N LEU A 320 -20.92 21.98 -2.91
CA LEU A 320 -22.07 21.95 -3.82
C LEU A 320 -23.33 22.59 -3.20
N GLY A 321 -23.36 22.82 -1.89
CA GLY A 321 -24.45 23.52 -1.20
C GLY A 321 -25.59 22.63 -0.69
N TYR A 322 -25.44 21.31 -0.73
CA TYR A 322 -26.41 20.37 -0.16
C TYR A 322 -26.31 20.27 1.36
N ASP A 323 -27.35 19.76 2.03
CA ASP A 323 -27.34 19.41 3.46
C ASP A 323 -26.34 18.28 3.77
N ASN A 324 -26.10 18.02 5.06
CA ASN A 324 -25.07 17.07 5.50
C ASN A 324 -25.36 15.63 5.04
N ILE A 325 -26.63 15.21 5.04
CA ILE A 325 -27.01 13.85 4.68
C ILE A 325 -26.86 13.66 3.17
N HIS A 326 -27.42 14.57 2.37
CA HIS A 326 -27.26 14.50 0.91
C HIS A 326 -25.81 14.66 0.46
N THR A 327 -25.01 15.49 1.15
CA THR A 327 -23.57 15.60 0.89
C THR A 327 -22.85 14.26 1.09
N LEU A 328 -23.13 13.57 2.20
CA LEU A 328 -22.51 12.27 2.49
C LEU A 328 -22.99 11.20 1.49
N LEU A 329 -24.27 11.22 1.08
CA LEU A 329 -24.78 10.34 0.01
C LEU A 329 -24.06 10.57 -1.32
N LEU A 330 -23.81 11.82 -1.70
CA LEU A 330 -23.13 12.16 -2.94
C LEU A 330 -21.63 11.78 -2.95
N THR A 331 -21.03 11.49 -1.79
CA THR A 331 -19.65 10.97 -1.73
C THR A 331 -19.53 9.49 -2.11
N ALA A 332 -20.60 8.70 -2.01
CA ALA A 332 -20.53 7.25 -2.25
C ALA A 332 -20.29 6.87 -3.73
N PRO A 333 -20.99 7.46 -4.73
CA PRO A 333 -20.85 7.06 -6.13
C PRO A 333 -19.42 7.18 -6.71
N PRO A 334 -18.64 8.25 -6.43
CA PRO A 334 -17.23 8.33 -6.87
C PRO A 334 -16.37 7.17 -6.37
N TYR A 335 -16.54 6.74 -5.12
CA TYR A 335 -15.81 5.62 -4.55
C TYR A 335 -16.23 4.28 -5.14
N VAL A 336 -17.54 4.07 -5.35
CA VAL A 336 -18.06 2.85 -6.02
C VAL A 336 -17.50 2.74 -7.44
N LEU A 337 -17.48 3.86 -8.18
CA LEU A 337 -16.87 3.89 -9.50
C LEU A 337 -15.38 3.56 -9.43
N ALA A 338 -14.66 4.09 -8.43
CA ALA A 338 -13.24 3.81 -8.23
C ALA A 338 -12.98 2.32 -7.95
N VAL A 339 -13.84 1.64 -7.19
CA VAL A 339 -13.76 0.19 -6.99
C VAL A 339 -13.83 -0.52 -8.33
N ILE A 340 -14.86 -0.24 -9.13
CA ILE A 340 -15.09 -0.89 -10.43
C ILE A 340 -13.89 -0.65 -11.38
N THR A 341 -13.45 0.60 -11.53
CA THR A 341 -12.35 0.93 -12.45
C THR A 341 -11.02 0.33 -12.00
N THR A 342 -10.74 0.34 -10.70
CA THR A 342 -9.52 -0.26 -10.14
C THR A 342 -9.47 -1.76 -10.39
N PHE A 343 -10.59 -2.47 -10.20
CA PHE A 343 -10.68 -3.90 -10.48
C PHE A 343 -10.46 -4.22 -11.96
N LEU A 344 -11.17 -3.54 -12.85
CA LEU A 344 -11.06 -3.76 -14.30
C LEU A 344 -9.64 -3.45 -14.81
N ASN A 345 -9.06 -2.35 -14.34
CA ASN A 345 -7.71 -1.94 -14.71
C ASN A 345 -6.65 -2.91 -14.19
N ALA A 346 -6.74 -3.34 -12.93
CA ALA A 346 -5.79 -4.31 -12.36
C ALA A 346 -5.88 -5.68 -13.04
N TRP A 347 -7.10 -6.16 -13.32
CA TRP A 347 -7.32 -7.39 -14.09
C TRP A 347 -6.70 -7.30 -15.48
N HIS A 348 -6.93 -6.19 -16.18
CA HIS A 348 -6.36 -5.98 -17.52
C HIS A 348 -4.82 -5.87 -17.46
N ALA A 349 -4.26 -5.16 -16.46
CA ALA A 349 -2.82 -5.00 -16.28
C ALA A 349 -2.11 -6.33 -16.00
N ASP A 350 -2.72 -7.20 -15.21
CA ASP A 350 -2.18 -8.54 -14.94
C ASP A 350 -2.28 -9.45 -16.17
N LYS A 351 -3.35 -9.33 -16.95
CA LYS A 351 -3.53 -10.11 -18.19
C LYS A 351 -2.54 -9.70 -19.28
N THR A 352 -2.29 -8.40 -19.46
CA THR A 352 -1.37 -7.91 -20.50
C THR A 352 0.09 -7.88 -20.05
N GLY A 353 0.35 -7.81 -18.75
CA GLY A 353 1.68 -7.59 -18.19
C GLY A 353 2.21 -6.15 -18.36
N GLU A 354 1.44 -5.29 -19.03
CA GLU A 354 1.74 -3.86 -19.21
C GLU A 354 1.30 -3.08 -17.97
N ARG A 355 2.18 -2.25 -17.43
CA ARG A 355 1.94 -1.41 -16.24
C ARG A 355 1.86 0.06 -16.61
N PHE A 356 2.66 0.51 -17.57
CA PHE A 356 2.74 1.91 -17.95
C PHE A 356 1.39 2.56 -18.29
N TRP A 357 0.64 1.98 -19.24
CA TRP A 357 -0.61 2.60 -19.72
C TRP A 357 -1.72 2.57 -18.67
N HIS A 358 -1.74 1.52 -17.86
CA HIS A 358 -2.68 1.35 -16.75
C HIS A 358 -2.41 2.31 -15.59
N ILE A 359 -1.26 2.99 -15.57
CA ILE A 359 -0.95 4.06 -14.62
C ILE A 359 -1.18 5.43 -15.25
N VAL A 360 -0.68 5.66 -16.46
CA VAL A 360 -0.74 6.99 -17.11
C VAL A 360 -2.16 7.38 -17.49
N LEU A 361 -2.95 6.48 -18.11
CA LEU A 361 -4.29 6.83 -18.58
C LEU A 361 -5.23 7.27 -17.44
N PRO A 362 -5.32 6.54 -16.31
CA PRO A 362 -6.11 7.02 -15.18
C PRO A 362 -5.62 8.35 -14.61
N LEU A 363 -4.31 8.54 -14.49
CA LEU A 363 -3.75 9.80 -13.98
C LEU A 363 -4.07 10.97 -14.91
N CYS A 364 -4.08 10.78 -16.23
CA CYS A 364 -4.54 11.81 -17.17
C CYS A 364 -6.03 12.17 -16.96
N VAL A 365 -6.88 11.18 -16.69
CA VAL A 365 -8.29 11.42 -16.31
C VAL A 365 -8.38 12.20 -15.00
N GLY A 366 -7.55 11.87 -14.01
CA GLY A 366 -7.44 12.59 -12.74
C GLY A 366 -7.03 14.06 -12.94
N VAL A 367 -6.00 14.32 -13.73
CA VAL A 367 -5.54 15.68 -14.10
C VAL A 367 -6.67 16.47 -14.75
N PHE A 368 -7.37 15.88 -15.73
CA PHE A 368 -8.52 16.51 -16.36
C PHE A 368 -9.62 16.84 -15.36
N ALA A 369 -9.93 15.92 -14.44
CA ALA A 369 -10.94 16.11 -13.40
C ALA A 369 -10.55 17.24 -12.43
N PHE A 370 -9.29 17.34 -12.01
CA PHE A 370 -8.80 18.44 -11.17
C PHE A 370 -8.92 19.79 -11.86
N ILE A 371 -8.53 19.88 -13.13
CA ILE A 371 -8.66 21.10 -13.94
C ILE A 371 -10.14 21.49 -14.08
N LEU A 372 -11.01 20.54 -14.41
CA LEU A 372 -12.44 20.79 -14.59
C LEU A 372 -13.11 21.33 -13.32
N ALA A 373 -12.79 20.76 -12.16
CA ALA A 373 -13.32 21.24 -10.87
C ALA A 373 -12.75 22.59 -10.43
N ALA A 374 -11.52 22.92 -10.82
CA ALA A 374 -10.93 24.23 -10.53
C ALA A 374 -11.47 25.33 -11.46
N ALA A 375 -11.79 24.99 -12.71
CA ALA A 375 -12.22 25.94 -13.74
C ALA A 375 -13.72 26.26 -13.73
N THR A 376 -14.54 25.43 -13.06
CA THR A 376 -16.01 25.52 -13.17
C THR A 376 -16.68 25.69 -11.80
N HIS A 377 -17.63 26.62 -11.72
CA HIS A 377 -18.46 26.86 -10.52
C HIS A 377 -19.88 26.30 -10.62
N THR A 378 -20.29 25.77 -11.77
CA THR A 378 -21.61 25.16 -11.96
C THR A 378 -21.67 23.75 -11.37
N THR A 379 -22.79 23.40 -10.73
CA THR A 379 -22.94 22.16 -9.93
C THR A 379 -22.74 20.89 -10.75
N GLY A 380 -23.31 20.80 -11.96
CA GLY A 380 -23.26 19.60 -12.80
C GLY A 380 -21.83 19.19 -13.21
N PRO A 381 -21.09 20.05 -13.93
CA PRO A 381 -19.70 19.76 -14.30
C PRO A 381 -18.78 19.54 -13.11
N ARG A 382 -19.00 20.25 -11.99
CA ARG A 382 -18.20 20.09 -10.78
C ARG A 382 -18.43 18.72 -10.13
N TYR A 383 -19.67 18.22 -10.11
CA TYR A 383 -19.93 16.85 -9.64
C TYR A 383 -19.39 15.78 -10.60
N ALA A 384 -19.49 16.01 -11.92
CA ALA A 384 -18.86 15.11 -12.90
C ALA A 384 -17.34 15.04 -12.70
N ALA A 385 -16.69 16.15 -12.39
CA ALA A 385 -15.28 16.16 -12.01
C ALA A 385 -15.02 15.34 -10.73
N MET A 386 -15.81 15.52 -9.68
CA MET A 386 -15.70 14.73 -8.43
C MET A 386 -15.87 13.22 -8.67
N MET A 387 -16.77 12.82 -9.58
CA MET A 387 -16.95 11.43 -10.01
C MET A 387 -15.70 10.84 -10.67
N LEU A 388 -14.91 11.66 -11.38
CA LEU A 388 -13.72 11.22 -12.11
C LEU A 388 -12.43 11.32 -11.29
N MET A 389 -12.36 12.22 -10.30
CA MET A 389 -11.17 12.43 -9.46
C MET A 389 -10.71 11.16 -8.75
N VAL A 390 -11.61 10.55 -7.97
CA VAL A 390 -11.28 9.39 -7.12
C VAL A 390 -10.86 8.18 -7.97
N PRO A 391 -11.63 7.77 -9.01
CA PRO A 391 -11.19 6.72 -9.93
C PRO A 391 -9.89 7.05 -10.64
N GLY A 392 -9.70 8.29 -11.11
CA GLY A 392 -8.52 8.70 -11.88
C GLY A 392 -7.21 8.52 -11.11
N VAL A 393 -7.22 8.77 -9.80
CA VAL A 393 -6.02 8.62 -8.97
C VAL A 393 -5.83 7.17 -8.50
N TYR A 394 -6.85 6.52 -7.93
CA TYR A 394 -6.66 5.20 -7.30
C TYR A 394 -6.50 4.05 -8.29
N THR A 395 -7.07 4.18 -9.49
CA THR A 395 -6.95 3.15 -10.52
C THR A 395 -5.49 2.96 -10.95
N GLY A 396 -4.71 4.06 -11.02
CA GLY A 396 -3.26 4.01 -11.28
C GLY A 396 -2.46 3.63 -10.02
N TYR A 397 -2.84 4.14 -8.85
CA TYR A 397 -2.19 3.86 -7.57
C TYR A 397 -2.02 2.36 -7.30
N VAL A 398 -3.09 1.58 -7.47
CA VAL A 398 -3.08 0.13 -7.19
C VAL A 398 -2.13 -0.62 -8.13
N VAL A 399 -2.06 -0.21 -9.40
CA VAL A 399 -1.14 -0.81 -10.37
C VAL A 399 0.30 -0.47 -10.00
N VAL A 400 0.59 0.75 -9.51
CA VAL A 400 1.92 1.12 -9.01
C VAL A 400 2.34 0.24 -7.84
N LEU A 401 1.46 -0.06 -6.88
CA LEU A 401 1.79 -0.96 -5.75
C LEU A 401 2.20 -2.36 -6.21
N ALA A 402 1.47 -2.91 -7.19
CA ALA A 402 1.83 -4.18 -7.82
C ALA A 402 3.15 -4.05 -8.60
N TRP A 403 3.38 -2.93 -9.27
CA TRP A 403 4.60 -2.68 -10.02
C TRP A 403 5.83 -2.59 -9.13
N ILE A 404 5.77 -1.90 -7.98
CA ILE A 404 6.85 -1.84 -6.99
C ILE A 404 7.23 -3.26 -6.54
N SER A 405 6.23 -4.09 -6.22
CA SER A 405 6.44 -5.47 -5.77
C SER A 405 7.11 -6.33 -6.84
N ASN A 406 6.75 -6.12 -8.11
CA ASN A 406 7.29 -6.86 -9.26
C ASN A 406 8.68 -6.36 -9.72
N SER A 407 8.98 -5.08 -9.54
CA SER A 407 10.23 -4.43 -9.96
C SER A 407 11.34 -4.52 -8.90
N MET A 408 11.07 -5.12 -7.73
CA MET A 408 12.03 -5.36 -6.64
C MET A 408 12.15 -6.86 -6.33
N PRO A 409 12.75 -7.68 -7.21
CA PRO A 409 12.61 -9.12 -7.11
C PRO A 409 13.40 -9.73 -5.96
N ARG A 410 14.58 -9.17 -5.59
CA ARG A 410 15.57 -9.87 -4.73
C ARG A 410 16.49 -8.92 -3.93
N PRO A 411 16.93 -9.31 -2.71
CA PRO A 411 16.39 -10.36 -1.82
C PRO A 411 15.00 -10.02 -1.24
N PRO A 412 14.25 -10.99 -0.68
CA PRO A 412 12.96 -10.74 -0.03
C PRO A 412 12.99 -9.66 1.05
N ALA A 413 14.06 -9.61 1.85
CA ALA A 413 14.28 -8.53 2.82
C ALA A 413 14.40 -7.15 2.17
N LYS A 414 15.06 -7.03 1.00
CA LYS A 414 15.12 -5.77 0.23
C LYS A 414 13.74 -5.37 -0.27
N ARG A 415 12.97 -6.32 -0.83
CA ARG A 415 11.61 -6.07 -1.32
C ARG A 415 10.70 -5.58 -0.19
N ALA A 416 10.70 -6.27 0.95
CA ALA A 416 9.89 -5.90 2.11
C ALA A 416 10.31 -4.53 2.69
N ALA A 417 11.61 -4.25 2.76
CA ALA A 417 12.14 -2.96 3.19
C ALA A 417 11.78 -1.83 2.22
N ALA A 418 11.94 -2.05 0.91
CA ALA A 418 11.60 -1.09 -0.13
C ALA A 418 10.09 -0.76 -0.11
N LEU A 419 9.21 -1.76 -0.06
CA LEU A 419 7.76 -1.56 0.01
C LEU A 419 7.36 -0.75 1.25
N ALA A 420 7.90 -1.10 2.41
CA ALA A 420 7.62 -0.37 3.65
C ALA A 420 8.16 1.07 3.59
N PHE A 421 9.39 1.27 3.09
CA PHE A 421 10.03 2.57 2.97
C PHE A 421 9.31 3.49 1.97
N ILE A 422 9.05 2.99 0.76
CA ILE A 422 8.34 3.72 -0.30
C ILE A 422 6.97 4.15 0.22
N ASN A 423 6.23 3.25 0.87
CA ASN A 423 4.91 3.57 1.38
C ASN A 423 4.97 4.55 2.57
N ALA A 424 5.94 4.40 3.47
CA ALA A 424 6.12 5.30 4.61
C ALA A 424 6.37 6.74 4.14
N ILE A 425 7.34 6.93 3.24
CA ILE A 425 7.61 8.25 2.68
C ILE A 425 6.39 8.77 1.92
N SER A 426 5.71 7.93 1.13
CA SER A 426 4.54 8.38 0.37
C SER A 426 3.42 8.92 1.26
N ASN A 427 3.20 8.32 2.43
CA ASN A 427 2.20 8.78 3.41
C ASN A 427 2.57 10.10 4.09
N THR A 428 3.82 10.57 4.02
CA THR A 428 4.19 11.91 4.52
C THR A 428 3.45 13.03 3.79
N SER A 429 2.98 12.78 2.56
CA SER A 429 2.14 13.74 1.83
C SER A 429 0.85 14.10 2.57
N SER A 430 0.29 13.16 3.34
CA SER A 430 -0.92 13.39 4.12
C SER A 430 -0.69 14.36 5.31
N ILE A 431 0.56 14.56 5.74
CA ILE A 431 0.91 15.50 6.81
C ILE A 431 0.70 16.93 6.31
N TYR A 432 1.32 17.32 5.19
CA TYR A 432 1.15 18.69 4.66
C TYR A 432 -0.22 18.88 3.99
N ALA A 433 -0.78 17.85 3.36
CA ALA A 433 -2.10 17.94 2.73
C ALA A 433 -3.20 18.29 3.74
N SER A 434 -3.03 17.90 5.01
CA SER A 434 -3.95 18.27 6.09
C SER A 434 -4.09 19.79 6.28
N TYR A 435 -3.06 20.57 5.92
CA TYR A 435 -3.06 22.03 6.01
C TYR A 435 -3.54 22.71 4.72
N MET A 436 -3.66 21.98 3.60
CA MET A 436 -4.07 22.51 2.29
C MET A 436 -5.58 22.77 2.17
N TYR A 437 -6.39 22.18 3.06
CA TYR A 437 -7.85 22.33 3.07
C TYR A 437 -8.35 23.12 4.32
N PRO A 438 -7.97 24.41 4.49
CA PRO A 438 -8.49 25.22 5.58
C PRO A 438 -9.95 25.60 5.32
N GLN A 439 -10.79 25.49 6.35
CA GLN A 439 -12.14 26.03 6.30
C GLN A 439 -12.12 27.53 6.64
N PRO A 440 -12.74 28.41 5.83
CA PRO A 440 -12.87 29.82 6.15
C PRO A 440 -13.72 30.02 7.41
N LYS A 441 -13.31 30.93 8.31
CA LYS A 441 -14.03 31.23 9.56
C LYS A 441 -15.43 31.86 9.37
N SER A 442 -15.80 32.26 8.15
CA SER A 442 -16.95 33.17 7.90
C SER A 442 -18.04 32.58 7.00
N GLY A 443 -18.22 31.25 6.96
CA GLY A 443 -19.27 30.61 6.14
C GLY A 443 -19.04 30.70 4.62
N ALA A 444 -17.94 31.30 4.17
CA ALA A 444 -17.51 31.29 2.77
C ALA A 444 -17.10 29.88 2.35
N GLN A 445 -17.36 29.51 1.08
CA GLN A 445 -16.90 28.23 0.54
C GLN A 445 -15.36 28.16 0.59
N PRO A 446 -14.76 27.03 0.98
CA PRO A 446 -13.32 26.84 0.92
C PRO A 446 -12.82 27.08 -0.51
N ASN A 447 -11.77 27.88 -0.66
CA ASN A 447 -11.11 28.05 -1.95
C ASN A 447 -10.35 26.75 -2.29
N LEU A 448 -10.92 25.95 -3.19
CA LEU A 448 -10.34 24.67 -3.61
C LEU A 448 -9.28 24.81 -4.72
N THR A 449 -9.06 26.01 -5.26
CA THR A 449 -8.15 26.18 -6.40
C THR A 449 -6.72 25.80 -6.06
N VAL A 450 -6.22 26.20 -4.89
CA VAL A 450 -4.86 25.85 -4.43
C VAL A 450 -4.70 24.33 -4.24
N PRO A 451 -5.54 23.65 -3.43
CA PRO A 451 -5.39 22.20 -3.25
C PRO A 451 -5.53 21.43 -4.56
N LEU A 452 -6.52 21.75 -5.40
CA LEU A 452 -6.71 21.08 -6.70
C LEU A 452 -5.55 21.31 -7.67
N SER A 453 -4.90 22.48 -7.61
CA SER A 453 -3.71 22.77 -8.43
C SER A 453 -2.50 21.94 -7.99
N VAL A 454 -2.32 21.75 -6.68
CA VAL A 454 -1.26 20.88 -6.14
C VAL A 454 -1.54 19.41 -6.48
N ASP A 455 -2.79 18.96 -6.36
CA ASP A 455 -3.18 17.60 -6.75
C ASP A 455 -2.94 17.36 -8.26
N CYS A 456 -3.25 18.34 -9.09
CA CYS A 456 -2.96 18.32 -10.53
C CYS A 456 -1.45 18.28 -10.83
N ALA A 457 -0.65 19.13 -10.17
CA ALA A 457 0.80 19.17 -10.37
C ALA A 457 1.48 17.88 -9.94
N THR A 458 1.05 17.31 -8.82
CA THR A 458 1.58 16.04 -8.30
C THR A 458 1.16 14.86 -9.17
N ALA A 459 -0.06 14.84 -9.73
CA ALA A 459 -0.47 13.83 -10.69
C ALA A 459 0.37 13.92 -11.99
N GLY A 460 0.69 15.14 -12.45
CA GLY A 460 1.61 15.38 -13.55
C GLY A 460 3.02 14.84 -13.27
N LEU A 461 3.54 15.08 -12.06
CA LEU A 461 4.84 14.54 -11.62
C LEU A 461 4.83 13.01 -11.61
N ALA A 462 3.73 12.37 -11.15
CA ALA A 462 3.57 10.92 -11.20
C ALA A 462 3.63 10.38 -12.64
N ILE A 463 3.01 11.06 -13.61
CA ILE A 463 3.10 10.67 -15.03
C ILE A 463 4.55 10.73 -15.51
N ILE A 464 5.28 11.81 -15.19
CA ILE A 464 6.69 11.96 -15.56
C ILE A 464 7.53 10.82 -14.96
N MET A 465 7.38 10.53 -13.66
CA MET A 465 8.12 9.45 -13.01
C MET A 465 7.79 8.07 -13.58
N THR A 466 6.53 7.86 -14.00
CA THR A 466 6.09 6.63 -14.68
C THR A 466 6.80 6.47 -16.03
N VAL A 467 6.96 7.55 -16.81
CA VAL A 467 7.74 7.55 -18.06
C VAL A 467 9.21 7.25 -17.80
N VAL A 468 9.82 7.89 -16.79
CA VAL A 468 11.22 7.63 -16.40
C VAL A 468 11.41 6.15 -16.05
N MET A 469 10.50 5.57 -15.26
CA MET A 469 10.57 4.17 -14.88
C MET A 469 10.43 3.23 -16.08
N ARG A 470 9.51 3.52 -17.02
CA ARG A 470 9.39 2.79 -18.29
C ARG A 470 10.68 2.81 -19.10
N ILE A 471 11.36 3.95 -19.19
CA ILE A 471 12.63 4.07 -19.90
C ILE A 471 13.71 3.22 -19.23
N ILE A 472 13.80 3.25 -17.90
CA ILE A 472 14.79 2.47 -17.14
C ILE A 472 14.53 0.98 -17.31
N LEU A 473 13.31 0.50 -17.06
CA LEU A 473 12.98 -0.92 -17.20
C LEU A 473 13.12 -1.40 -18.64
N GLY A 474 12.74 -0.58 -19.62
CA GLY A 474 12.97 -0.88 -21.04
C GLY A 474 14.46 -0.99 -21.39
N ARG A 475 15.32 -0.17 -20.80
CA ARG A 475 16.79 -0.30 -20.96
C ARG A 475 17.31 -1.57 -20.29
N LEU A 476 16.81 -1.92 -19.11
CA LEU A 476 17.21 -3.15 -18.40
C LEU A 476 16.77 -4.41 -19.16
N ASN A 477 15.55 -4.43 -19.71
CA ASN A 477 15.10 -5.52 -20.58
C ASN A 477 15.97 -5.65 -21.84
N LYS A 478 16.37 -4.54 -22.48
CA LYS A 478 17.31 -4.58 -23.61
C LYS A 478 18.70 -5.09 -23.24
N LYS A 479 19.17 -4.84 -22.00
CA LYS A 479 20.42 -5.42 -21.49
C LYS A 479 20.29 -6.92 -21.26
N LEU A 480 19.15 -7.37 -20.73
CA LEU A 480 18.84 -8.80 -20.59
C LEU A 480 18.79 -9.50 -21.96
N ASP A 481 18.17 -8.88 -22.98
CA ASP A 481 18.12 -9.43 -24.34
C ASP A 481 19.51 -9.53 -24.99
N LYS A 482 20.48 -8.74 -24.52
CA LYS A 482 21.90 -8.80 -24.92
C LYS A 482 22.71 -9.82 -24.12
N GLY A 483 22.10 -10.49 -23.14
CA GLY A 483 22.82 -11.36 -22.22
C GLY A 483 23.80 -10.59 -21.34
N GLU A 484 23.53 -9.34 -20.98
CA GLU A 484 24.33 -8.63 -19.97
C GLU A 484 23.82 -8.97 -18.56
N HIS A 485 24.72 -9.06 -17.57
CA HIS A 485 24.29 -9.21 -16.18
C HIS A 485 23.54 -7.95 -15.72
N VAL A 486 22.33 -8.14 -15.20
CA VAL A 486 21.51 -7.07 -14.64
C VAL A 486 21.25 -7.37 -13.18
N GLU A 487 21.78 -6.52 -12.31
CA GLU A 487 21.59 -6.63 -10.86
C GLU A 487 20.10 -6.62 -10.51
N GLY A 488 19.60 -7.72 -9.92
CA GLY A 488 18.19 -7.90 -9.57
C GLY A 488 17.33 -8.62 -10.60
N ALA A 489 17.84 -8.88 -11.82
CA ALA A 489 17.39 -10.03 -12.60
C ALA A 489 18.00 -11.30 -11.99
N ILE A 490 17.45 -12.48 -12.28
CA ILE A 490 17.87 -13.78 -11.69
C ILE A 490 19.40 -13.83 -11.50
N ASN A 491 19.90 -14.13 -10.29
CA ASN A 491 21.32 -14.34 -9.95
C ASN A 491 21.86 -15.55 -10.71
N ALA A 492 21.98 -15.38 -12.01
CA ALA A 492 22.20 -16.40 -12.97
C ALA A 492 23.18 -15.84 -13.98
N VAL A 493 23.96 -16.73 -14.59
CA VAL A 493 24.95 -16.35 -15.60
C VAL A 493 24.22 -15.57 -16.70
N PRO A 494 24.81 -14.50 -17.28
CA PRO A 494 24.23 -13.84 -18.45
C PRO A 494 23.68 -14.85 -19.47
N GLY A 495 22.35 -14.83 -19.70
CA GLY A 495 21.62 -15.80 -20.55
C GLY A 495 20.58 -16.65 -19.81
N GLU A 496 20.80 -17.09 -18.57
CA GLU A 496 19.86 -17.97 -17.85
C GLU A 496 18.56 -17.25 -17.41
N ALA A 497 18.63 -15.93 -17.16
CA ALA A 497 17.44 -15.10 -16.92
C ALA A 497 16.50 -15.07 -18.15
N GLN A 498 17.09 -15.15 -19.35
CA GLN A 498 16.39 -15.23 -20.63
C GLN A 498 15.84 -16.66 -20.86
N GLU A 499 16.61 -17.70 -20.52
CA GLU A 499 16.17 -19.11 -20.58
C GLU A 499 15.00 -19.41 -19.63
N ARG A 500 14.94 -18.76 -18.46
CA ARG A 500 13.81 -18.85 -17.51
C ARG A 500 12.68 -17.85 -17.79
N GLY A 501 12.76 -17.08 -18.89
CA GLY A 501 11.70 -16.18 -19.35
C GLY A 501 11.43 -14.96 -18.45
N PHE A 502 12.39 -14.54 -17.60
CA PHE A 502 12.21 -13.38 -16.72
C PHE A 502 12.31 -12.08 -17.52
N ARG A 503 11.29 -11.22 -17.40
CA ARG A 503 11.30 -9.85 -17.93
C ARG A 503 10.73 -8.87 -16.90
N PHE A 504 11.28 -7.67 -16.85
CA PHE A 504 10.65 -6.60 -16.09
C PHE A 504 9.35 -6.20 -16.79
N LEU A 505 8.25 -6.13 -16.04
CA LEU A 505 6.98 -5.60 -16.52
C LEU A 505 7.13 -4.09 -16.69
N VAL A 506 6.79 -3.57 -17.88
CA VAL A 506 7.04 -2.18 -18.29
C VAL A 506 5.81 -1.30 -18.15
#